data_AF-A0A7C7A718-F1
#
_entry.id   AF-A0A7C7A718-F1
#
_cell.length_a   1.000
_cell.length_b   1.000
_cell.length_c   1.000
_cell.angle_alpha   90.00
_cell.angle_beta   90.00
_cell.angle_gamma   90.00
#
_symmetry.space_group_name_H-M   'P 1'
#
loop_
_entity.id
_entity.type
_entity.pdbx_description
1 polymer ?
#
loop_
_entity_poly.entity_id
_entity_poly.type
_entity_poly.pdbx_seq_one_letter_code
_entity_poly.pdbx_strand_id
1 'polypeptide(L)'
;MMEMPAANPIIFDKGKCIGCNRCMEICQVDIFLPNPEKGKPPIVAYPGECWYCGCCVMECPVEGAIELRHPLMNRVHWVEKKLLLEQANK
;
A
#
# COMPACT_ATOMS: atom_id res chain seq x y z
N MET A 1 4.02 12.46 -18.24
CA MET A 1 4.71 11.16 -18.23
C MET A 1 4.06 10.36 -17.12
N MET A 2 3.02 9.57 -17.45
CA MET A 2 2.32 8.74 -16.47
C MET A 2 3.13 7.46 -16.39
N GLU A 3 3.95 7.30 -15.35
CA GLU A 3 4.67 6.05 -15.13
C GLU A 3 3.67 4.90 -15.18
N MET A 4 3.99 3.82 -15.91
CA MET A 4 3.13 2.64 -15.99
C MET A 4 2.98 2.07 -14.57
N PRO A 5 1.83 2.23 -13.89
CA PRO A 5 1.70 1.76 -12.52
C PRO A 5 1.39 0.27 -12.60
N ALA A 6 2.41 -0.55 -12.81
CA ALA A 6 2.28 -2.01 -12.75
C ALA A 6 1.65 -2.44 -11.41
N ALA A 7 1.75 -1.61 -10.38
CA ALA A 7 0.80 -1.57 -9.28
C ALA A 7 0.52 -0.12 -8.86
N ASN A 8 -0.69 0.14 -8.38
CA ASN A 8 -0.94 1.23 -7.44
C ASN A 8 -0.72 0.65 -6.03
N PRO A 9 0.50 0.75 -5.46
CA PRO A 9 0.86 0.05 -4.24
C PRO A 9 0.13 0.62 -3.01
N ILE A 10 -0.09 1.93 -2.97
CA ILE A 10 -0.57 2.60 -1.77
C ILE A 10 -1.94 3.20 -2.03
N ILE A 11 -2.91 2.80 -1.20
CA ILE A 11 -4.27 3.30 -1.25
C ILE A 11 -4.58 3.96 0.08
N PHE A 12 -5.04 5.20 0.05
CA PHE A 12 -5.47 5.92 1.24
C PHE A 12 -6.98 5.93 1.36
N ASP A 13 -7.50 5.65 2.55
CA ASP A 13 -8.86 5.97 2.93
C ASP A 13 -8.93 7.45 3.34
N LYS A 14 -9.50 8.28 2.46
CA LYS A 14 -9.60 9.73 2.66
C LYS A 14 -10.50 10.11 3.85
N GLY A 15 -11.40 9.23 4.29
CA GLY A 15 -12.25 9.48 5.45
C GLY A 15 -11.57 9.23 6.78
N LYS A 16 -10.50 8.41 6.79
CA LYS A 16 -9.74 8.04 8.00
C LYS A 16 -8.39 8.74 8.09
N CYS A 17 -7.76 9.05 6.96
CA CYS A 17 -6.46 9.69 6.97
C CYS A 17 -6.54 11.09 7.60
N ILE A 18 -5.70 11.35 8.59
CA ILE A 18 -5.61 12.62 9.31
C ILE A 18 -4.51 13.55 8.78
N GLY A 19 -3.82 13.17 7.71
CA GLY A 19 -2.74 13.99 7.12
C GLY A 19 -1.53 14.22 8.04
N CYS A 20 -1.19 13.25 8.89
CA CYS A 20 -0.08 13.36 9.86
C CYS A 20 1.32 13.17 9.27
N ASN A 21 1.43 12.75 8.00
CA ASN A 21 2.68 12.55 7.26
C ASN A 21 3.69 11.53 7.85
N ARG A 22 3.35 10.77 8.90
CA ARG A 22 4.24 9.70 9.42
C ARG A 22 4.62 8.64 8.36
N CYS A 23 3.69 8.32 7.45
CA CYS A 23 3.96 7.41 6.33
C CYS A 23 5.02 7.94 5.34
N MET A 24 5.18 9.26 5.25
CA MET A 24 6.24 9.90 4.48
C MET A 24 7.59 9.76 5.22
N GLU A 25 7.63 10.04 6.52
CA GLU A 25 8.87 9.98 7.32
C GLU A 25 9.51 8.59 7.38
N ILE A 26 8.69 7.53 7.42
CA ILE A 26 9.21 6.15 7.49
C ILE A 26 9.61 5.59 6.12
N CYS A 27 9.19 6.21 5.02
CA CYS A 27 9.40 5.68 3.68
C CYS A 27 10.87 5.78 3.27
N GLN A 28 11.57 4.64 3.23
CA GLN A 28 13.00 4.60 2.92
C GLN A 28 13.38 5.01 1.48
N VAL A 29 12.37 5.12 0.60
CA VAL A 29 12.52 5.45 -0.83
C VAL A 29 11.76 6.72 -1.21
N ASP A 30 11.23 7.48 -0.24
CA ASP A 30 10.65 8.82 -0.44
C ASP A 30 9.62 8.96 -1.59
N ILE A 31 8.71 8.00 -1.76
CA ILE A 31 7.70 8.04 -2.84
C ILE A 31 6.55 9.03 -2.60
N PHE A 32 6.52 9.68 -1.44
CA PHE A 32 5.43 10.55 -0.99
C PHE A 32 5.80 12.03 -1.10
N LEU A 33 4.84 12.86 -1.52
CA LEU A 33 4.92 14.31 -1.44
C LEU A 33 3.86 14.84 -0.45
N PRO A 34 4.16 15.94 0.27
CA PRO A 34 3.19 16.56 1.14
C PRO A 34 1.96 17.03 0.35
N ASN A 35 0.78 16.83 0.92
CA ASN A 35 -0.44 17.34 0.32
C ASN A 35 -0.51 18.87 0.52
N PRO A 36 -0.82 19.67 -0.52
CA PRO A 36 -1.04 21.11 -0.35
C PRO A 36 -2.24 21.43 0.55
N GLU A 37 -3.21 20.52 0.63
CA GLU A 37 -4.36 20.65 1.52
C GLU A 37 -4.12 19.95 2.86
N LYS A 38 -4.22 20.72 3.96
CA LYS A 38 -4.04 20.19 5.31
C LYS A 38 -5.09 19.14 5.64
N GLY A 39 -4.66 18.08 6.31
CA GLY A 39 -5.51 16.96 6.73
C GLY A 39 -5.80 15.94 5.63
N LYS A 40 -5.37 16.18 4.39
CA LYS A 40 -5.47 15.19 3.30
C LYS A 40 -4.27 14.24 3.30
N PRO A 41 -4.43 13.01 2.78
CA PRO A 41 -3.33 12.06 2.62
C PRO A 41 -2.24 12.61 1.69
N PRO A 42 -0.96 12.25 1.91
CA PRO A 42 0.13 12.64 1.04
C PRO A 42 -0.07 12.09 -0.38
N ILE A 43 0.55 12.76 -1.35
CA ILE A 43 0.47 12.39 -2.76
C ILE A 43 1.51 11.31 -3.02
N VAL A 44 1.10 10.18 -3.61
CA VAL A 44 2.03 9.14 -4.07
C VAL A 44 2.59 9.58 -5.41
N ALA A 45 3.79 10.15 -5.41
CA ALA A 45 4.39 10.75 -6.60
C ALA A 45 5.13 9.73 -7.48
N TYR A 46 5.79 8.76 -6.84
CA TYR A 46 6.62 7.75 -7.50
C TYR A 46 6.16 6.33 -7.14
N PRO A 47 4.93 5.92 -7.53
CA PRO A 47 4.39 4.62 -7.15
C PRO A 47 5.23 3.43 -7.66
N GLY A 48 5.96 3.61 -8.77
CA GLY A 48 6.82 2.57 -9.35
C GLY A 48 8.04 2.22 -8.50
N GLU A 49 8.49 3.12 -7.63
CA GLU A 49 9.68 2.93 -6.78
C GLU A 49 9.34 2.26 -5.43
N CYS A 50 8.07 1.98 -5.16
CA CYS A 50 7.65 1.32 -3.92
C CYS A 50 8.21 -0.11 -3.82
N TRP A 51 8.88 -0.42 -2.71
CA TRP A 51 9.41 -1.75 -2.42
C TRP A 51 8.39 -2.73 -1.82
N TYR A 52 7.17 -2.27 -1.58
CA TYR A 52 6.12 -3.08 -0.94
C TYR A 52 6.53 -3.62 0.45
N CYS A 53 7.32 -2.86 1.21
CA CYS A 53 7.77 -3.25 2.54
C CYS A 53 6.69 -3.15 3.63
N GLY A 54 5.68 -2.30 3.42
CA GLY A 54 4.56 -2.12 4.35
C GLY A 54 4.85 -1.21 5.56
N CYS A 55 6.04 -0.62 5.68
CA CYS A 55 6.38 0.26 6.81
C CYS A 55 5.41 1.43 6.97
N CYS A 56 4.93 2.01 5.87
CA CYS A 56 3.94 3.08 5.89
C CYS A 56 2.58 2.64 6.49
N VAL A 57 2.21 1.37 6.35
CA VAL A 57 0.99 0.80 6.94
C VAL A 57 1.20 0.50 8.42
N MET A 58 2.34 -0.10 8.77
CA MET A 58 2.68 -0.44 10.16
C MET A 58 2.81 0.80 11.06
N GLU A 59 3.37 1.88 10.54
CA GLU A 59 3.53 3.14 11.29
C GLU A 59 2.28 4.01 11.29
N CYS A 60 1.23 3.67 10.53
CA CYS A 60 0.05 4.52 10.49
C CYS A 60 -0.67 4.47 11.85
N PRO A 61 -0.86 5.62 12.54
CA PRO A 61 -1.54 5.63 13.83
C PRO A 61 -3.05 5.40 13.72
N VAL A 62 -3.60 5.48 12.51
CA VAL A 62 -5.02 5.27 12.22
C VAL A 62 -5.18 3.98 11.44
N GLU A 63 -5.78 2.99 12.07
CA GLU A 63 -5.99 1.68 11.48
C GLU A 63 -6.84 1.75 10.20
N GLY A 64 -6.32 1.15 9.13
CA GLY A 64 -6.99 1.12 7.82
C GLY A 64 -7.06 2.47 7.09
N ALA A 65 -6.32 3.50 7.53
CA ALA A 65 -6.21 4.75 6.78
C ALA A 65 -5.32 4.63 5.52
N ILE A 66 -4.45 3.61 5.49
CA ILE A 66 -3.54 3.29 4.40
C ILE A 66 -3.53 1.78 4.18
N GLU A 67 -3.55 1.35 2.92
CA GLU A 67 -3.47 -0.05 2.50
C GLU A 67 -2.30 -0.22 1.53
N LEU A 68 -1.51 -1.27 1.74
CA LEU A 68 -0.49 -1.71 0.80
C LEU A 68 -1.01 -2.87 -0.05
N ARG A 69 -1.16 -2.61 -1.36
CA ARG A 69 -1.49 -3.62 -2.36
C ARG A 69 -0.21 -4.21 -2.96
N HIS A 70 0.08 -5.45 -2.62
CA HIS A 70 1.17 -6.20 -3.23
C HIS A 70 0.85 -6.57 -4.69
N PRO A 71 1.86 -6.58 -5.60
CA PRO A 71 1.70 -7.10 -6.96
C PRO A 71 1.27 -8.57 -6.90
N LEU A 72 0.58 -9.04 -7.96
CA LEU A 72 0.12 -10.43 -8.04
C LEU A 72 1.24 -11.43 -7.73
N MET A 73 2.46 -11.17 -8.23
CA MET A 73 3.61 -12.05 -8.07
C MET A 73 4.10 -12.16 -6.62
N ASN A 74 3.82 -11.16 -5.78
CA ASN A 74 4.23 -11.11 -4.38
C ASN A 74 3.06 -11.40 -3.42
N ARG A 75 1.86 -11.67 -3.94
CA ARG A 75 0.73 -12.05 -3.09
C ARG A 75 0.92 -13.49 -2.63
N VAL A 76 0.82 -13.69 -1.32
CA VAL A 76 0.85 -15.02 -0.73
C VAL A 76 -0.42 -15.76 -1.17
N HIS A 77 -0.26 -16.78 -2.00
CA HIS A 77 -1.31 -17.75 -2.25
C HIS A 77 -1.26 -18.80 -1.14
N TRP A 78 -1.83 -18.44 0.01
CA TRP A 78 -2.07 -19.41 1.07
C TRP A 78 -3.44 -20.01 0.88
N VAL A 79 -3.49 -21.34 0.87
CA VAL A 79 -4.72 -22.09 0.69
C VAL A 79 -4.67 -23.25 1.66
N GLU A 80 -5.78 -23.52 2.36
CA GLU A 80 -5.84 -24.69 3.24
C GLU A 80 -5.59 -25.96 2.43
N LYS A 81 -4.78 -26.87 3.01
CA LYS A 81 -4.45 -28.15 2.36
C LYS A 81 -5.69 -28.91 1.90
N LYS A 82 -6.77 -28.89 2.70
CA LYS A 82 -8.03 -29.55 2.36
C LYS A 82 -8.64 -28.99 1.07
N LEU A 83 -8.71 -27.66 0.96
CA LEU A 83 -9.25 -26.96 -0.21
C LEU A 83 -8.39 -27.19 -1.47
N LEU A 84 -7.06 -27.24 -1.33
CA LEU A 84 -6.17 -27.57 -2.44
C LEU A 84 -6.42 -28.98 -2.98
N LEU A 85 -6.59 -29.96 -2.09
CA LEU A 85 -6.85 -31.35 -2.48
C LEU A 85 -8.23 -31.50 -3.12
N GLU A 86 -9.23 -30.75 -2.67
CA GLU A 86 -10.57 -30.72 -3.29
C GLU A 86 -10.53 -30.14 -4.72
N GLN A 87 -9.71 -29.12 -4.97
CA GLN A 87 -9.53 -28.50 -6.29
C GLN A 87 -8.73 -29.39 -7.26
N ALA A 88 -7.74 -30.14 -6.77
CA ALA A 88 -6.89 -31.00 -7.59
C ALA A 88 -7.58 -32.30 -8.07
N ASN A 89 -8.64 -32.74 -7.37
CA ASN A 89 -9.41 -33.94 -7.72
C ASN A 89 -10.67 -33.64 -8.54
N LYS A 90 -10.79 -32.41 -9.04
CA LYS A 90 -11.89 -31.93 -9.87
C LYS A 90 -11.39 -31.70 -11.29
#